data_AF-A0A4D4KEM3-F1
#
_entry.id   AF-A0A4D4KEM3-F1
#
_cell.length_a   1.000
_cell.length_b   1.000
_cell.length_c   1.000
_cell.angle_alpha   90.00
_cell.angle_beta   90.00
_cell.angle_gamma   90.00
#
_symmetry.space_group_name_H-M   'P 1'
#
loop_
_entity.id
_entity.type
_entity.pdbx_description
1 polymer ?
#
loop_
_entity_poly.entity_id
_entity_poly.type
_entity_poly.pdbx_seq_one_letter_code
_entity_poly.pdbx_strand_id
1 'polypeptide(L)'
;MTDTTSRPDTVHALLADGSTVEIRPARPQDRDEVLRMHQEMSPEAMRLRFFAVNPRYAQEAADRVCAPGHRGYRALLALADRRVVGVAEYTMLSVAPGGSVSADIALAVAEGRHGQGIGTLLLEHLVHAARAAGISGFTAEALAENHEVLKVFADLGLRTSRHFDGTDVRCTVHLEQDEHYLAAVDRRGRIADVASLRPLLLPRSVAVAGAGRRPGSVGRAVLGNMRSGGFTGALYAVNPHAQVIEGVPAFPSVADLPSYRISSYSPYRRPPWPTSPGSAVRRVCGRWSF
;
A
#
# COMPACT_ATOMS: atom_id res chain seq x y z
N MET A 1 37.74 -0.41 -5.71
CA MET A 1 37.04 -0.66 -4.44
C MET A 1 35.93 0.38 -4.35
N THR A 2 34.82 0.07 -5.01
CA THR A 2 33.64 0.95 -5.12
C THR A 2 32.88 0.94 -3.80
N ASP A 3 32.66 2.13 -3.27
CA ASP A 3 31.89 2.42 -2.07
C ASP A 3 30.43 1.99 -2.26
N THR A 4 29.96 1.04 -1.44
CA THR A 4 28.61 0.43 -1.50
C THR A 4 27.73 0.88 -0.33
N THR A 5 28.05 1.99 0.35
CA THR A 5 27.51 2.27 1.69
C THR A 5 26.75 3.60 1.79
N SER A 6 25.65 3.71 1.06
CA SER A 6 24.51 4.59 1.41
C SER A 6 23.42 4.42 0.35
N ARG A 7 22.50 3.47 0.54
CA ARG A 7 21.18 3.65 -0.09
C ARG A 7 20.54 4.85 0.61
N PRO A 8 19.90 5.79 -0.11
CA PRO A 8 19.10 6.79 0.55
C PRO A 8 18.11 6.10 1.49
N ASP A 9 17.94 6.64 2.71
CA ASP A 9 16.93 6.17 3.69
C ASP A 9 15.50 6.17 3.11
N THR A 10 15.34 6.85 1.97
CA THR A 10 14.13 6.92 1.17
C THR A 10 14.20 5.94 -0.01
N VAL A 11 13.12 5.19 -0.21
CA VAL A 11 12.91 4.30 -1.35
C VAL A 11 11.59 4.63 -2.04
N HIS A 12 11.57 4.64 -3.37
CA HIS A 12 10.31 4.67 -4.13
C HIS A 12 9.90 3.24 -4.47
N ALA A 13 8.67 2.87 -4.13
CA ALA A 13 8.11 1.54 -4.34
C ALA A 13 6.84 1.61 -5.19
N LEU A 14 6.63 0.58 -6.02
CA LEU A 14 5.40 0.39 -6.78
C LEU A 14 4.36 -0.35 -5.94
N LEU A 15 3.13 0.13 -5.97
CA LEU A 15 1.97 -0.51 -5.37
C LEU A 15 1.35 -1.53 -6.33
N ALA A 16 0.46 -2.36 -5.81
CA ALA A 16 -0.20 -3.42 -6.59
C ALA A 16 -1.07 -2.90 -7.76
N ASP A 17 -1.45 -1.61 -7.72
CA ASP A 17 -2.17 -0.93 -8.80
C ASP A 17 -1.25 -0.21 -9.80
N GLY A 18 0.07 -0.29 -9.61
CA GLY A 18 1.09 0.36 -10.44
C GLY A 18 1.40 1.81 -10.06
N SER A 19 0.69 2.38 -9.08
CA SER A 19 1.03 3.70 -8.54
C SER A 19 2.29 3.64 -7.65
N THR A 20 2.90 4.79 -7.37
CA THR A 20 4.14 4.87 -6.59
C THR A 20 3.91 5.44 -5.20
N VAL A 21 4.67 4.94 -4.22
CA VAL A 21 4.82 5.56 -2.90
C VAL A 21 6.29 5.78 -2.57
N GLU A 22 6.56 6.79 -1.76
CA GLU A 22 7.83 6.98 -1.07
C GLU A 22 7.78 6.29 0.30
N ILE A 23 8.77 5.44 0.60
CA ILE A 23 8.93 4.82 1.92
C ILE A 23 10.20 5.36 2.56
N ARG A 24 10.10 5.90 3.77
CA ARG A 24 11.24 6.45 4.52
C ARG A 24 11.02 6.44 6.03
N PRO A 25 12.07 6.60 6.86
CA PRO A 25 11.92 6.85 8.28
C PRO A 25 11.04 8.07 8.57
N ALA A 26 10.27 7.96 9.66
CA ALA A 26 9.53 9.08 10.22
C ALA A 26 10.49 10.16 10.77
N ARG A 27 10.06 11.42 10.69
CA ARG A 27 10.80 12.60 11.16
C ARG A 27 9.91 13.45 12.07
N PRO A 28 10.47 14.27 12.96
CA PRO A 28 9.68 15.16 13.83
C PRO A 28 8.69 16.05 13.08
N GLN A 29 9.02 16.47 11.85
CA GLN A 29 8.17 17.31 11.02
C GLN A 29 6.94 16.60 10.44
N ASP A 30 6.90 15.27 10.48
CA ASP A 30 5.78 14.48 9.92
C ASP A 30 4.58 14.39 10.87
N ARG A 31 4.73 14.85 12.12
CA ARG A 31 3.76 14.68 13.21
C ARG A 31 2.34 15.05 12.81
N ASP A 32 2.16 16.20 12.18
CA ASP A 32 0.82 16.70 11.82
C ASP A 32 0.19 15.85 10.71
N GLU A 33 0.98 15.35 9.76
CA GLU A 33 0.49 14.45 8.70
C GLU A 33 0.18 13.05 9.24
N VAL A 34 0.97 12.53 10.18
CA VAL A 34 0.68 11.25 10.86
C VAL A 34 -0.57 11.36 11.72
N LEU A 35 -0.73 12.47 12.46
CA LEU A 35 -1.93 12.74 13.26
C LEU A 35 -3.16 12.82 12.36
N ARG A 36 -3.08 13.59 11.28
CA ARG A 36 -4.15 13.71 10.30
C ARG A 36 -4.55 12.35 9.71
N MET A 37 -3.58 11.51 9.33
CA MET A 37 -3.86 10.18 8.81
C MET A 37 -4.70 9.34 9.80
N HIS A 38 -4.36 9.35 11.09
CA HIS A 38 -5.11 8.61 12.11
C HIS A 38 -6.48 9.23 12.42
N GLN A 39 -6.61 10.56 12.34
CA GLN A 39 -7.89 11.25 12.55
C GLN A 39 -8.89 11.03 11.41
N GLU A 40 -8.41 10.77 10.19
CA GLU A 40 -9.24 10.45 9.03
C GLU A 40 -9.69 8.98 8.99
N MET A 41 -9.17 8.11 9.87
CA MET A 41 -9.60 6.72 9.96
C MET A 41 -11.01 6.60 10.48
N SER A 42 -11.76 5.62 9.95
CA SER A 42 -13.04 5.24 10.52
C SER A 42 -12.90 4.79 12.00
N PRO A 43 -13.95 4.95 12.84
CA PRO A 43 -13.92 4.45 14.21
C PRO A 43 -13.62 2.95 14.30
N GLU A 44 -14.05 2.17 13.31
CA GLU A 44 -13.73 0.75 13.20
C GLU A 44 -12.23 0.52 12.97
N ALA A 45 -11.60 1.20 12.01
CA ALA A 45 -10.16 1.12 11.78
C ALA A 45 -9.36 1.59 13.02
N MET A 46 -9.82 2.64 13.69
CA MET A 46 -9.20 3.12 14.94
C MET A 46 -9.28 2.07 16.05
N ARG A 47 -10.44 1.41 16.22
CA ARG A 47 -10.60 0.30 17.17
C ARG A 47 -9.71 -0.88 16.81
N LEU A 48 -9.61 -1.25 15.53
CA LEU A 48 -8.75 -2.34 15.08
C LEU A 48 -7.26 -2.05 15.30
N ARG A 49 -6.86 -0.77 15.30
CA ARG A 49 -5.46 -0.32 15.48
C ARG A 49 -5.06 -0.13 16.95
N PHE A 50 -5.99 0.33 17.78
CA PHE A 50 -5.72 0.75 19.17
C PHE A 50 -6.53 -0.03 20.22
N PHE A 51 -7.29 -1.04 19.81
CA PHE A 51 -8.21 -1.83 20.65
C PHE A 51 -9.33 -1.01 21.32
N ALA A 52 -9.41 0.29 21.01
CA ALA A 52 -10.40 1.22 21.54
C ALA A 52 -10.49 2.47 20.65
N VAL A 53 -11.61 3.20 20.76
CA VAL A 53 -11.84 4.46 20.05
C VAL A 53 -11.61 5.61 21.03
N ASN A 54 -10.39 6.14 21.06
CA ASN A 54 -10.05 7.34 21.82
C ASN A 54 -9.20 8.27 20.95
N PRO A 55 -9.65 9.52 20.69
CA PRO A 55 -8.89 10.50 19.91
C PRO A 55 -7.48 10.78 20.44
N ARG A 56 -7.23 10.56 21.74
CA ARG A 56 -5.88 10.68 22.32
C ARG A 56 -4.89 9.68 21.74
N TYR A 57 -5.33 8.47 21.36
CA TYR A 57 -4.44 7.48 20.77
C TYR A 57 -3.85 7.93 19.43
N ALA A 58 -4.59 8.72 18.65
CA ALA A 58 -4.06 9.30 17.42
C ALA A 58 -2.93 10.32 17.70
N GLN A 59 -3.08 11.11 18.77
CA GLN A 59 -2.04 12.06 19.22
C GLN A 59 -0.80 11.32 19.73
N GLU A 60 -1.00 10.36 20.64
CA GLU A 60 0.08 9.56 21.22
C GLU A 60 0.83 8.75 20.15
N ALA A 61 0.12 8.19 19.17
CA ALA A 61 0.73 7.49 18.04
C ALA A 61 1.57 8.44 17.18
N ALA A 62 1.05 9.63 16.86
CA ALA A 62 1.79 10.62 16.08
C ALA A 62 3.04 11.12 16.82
N ASP A 63 2.92 11.38 18.12
CA ASP A 63 4.03 11.77 19.00
C ASP A 63 5.10 10.70 19.05
N ARG A 64 4.72 9.44 19.25
CA ARG A 64 5.66 8.31 19.30
C ARG A 64 6.36 8.09 17.96
N VAL A 65 5.60 8.03 16.86
CA VAL A 65 6.12 7.80 15.50
C VAL A 65 7.13 8.87 15.09
N CYS A 66 6.90 10.12 15.49
CA CYS A 66 7.73 11.26 15.07
C CYS A 66 8.75 11.68 16.15
N ALA A 67 8.86 10.94 17.25
CA ALA A 67 9.87 11.18 18.27
C ALA A 67 11.29 11.01 17.68
N PRO A 68 12.31 11.67 18.25
CA PRO A 68 13.69 11.43 17.89
C PRO A 68 14.02 9.94 17.96
N GLY A 69 14.71 9.41 16.95
CA GLY A 69 15.06 8.00 16.87
C GLY A 69 15.86 7.56 18.09
N HIS A 70 15.51 6.40 18.64
CA HIS A 70 16.22 5.80 19.76
C HIS A 70 16.49 4.31 19.48
N ARG A 71 17.45 3.75 20.21
CA ARG A 71 17.81 2.34 20.05
C ARG A 71 16.60 1.46 20.35
N GLY A 72 16.41 0.43 19.54
CA GLY A 72 15.32 -0.52 19.70
C GLY A 72 13.98 -0.04 19.15
N TYR A 73 13.89 1.14 18.54
CA TYR A 73 12.65 1.60 17.90
C TYR A 73 12.92 2.05 16.48
N ARG A 74 11.97 1.78 15.58
CA ARG A 74 11.99 2.32 14.23
C ARG A 74 10.58 2.46 13.70
N ALA A 75 10.29 3.61 13.10
CA ALA A 75 9.06 3.86 12.35
C ALA A 75 9.36 4.23 10.90
N LEU A 76 8.58 3.67 9.99
CA LEU A 76 8.60 3.96 8.56
C LEU A 76 7.25 4.55 8.14
N LEU A 77 7.30 5.55 7.28
CA LEU A 77 6.15 6.18 6.66
C LEU A 77 6.10 5.79 5.19
N ALA A 78 4.88 5.55 4.68
CA ALA A 78 4.60 5.54 3.25
C ALA A 78 3.92 6.86 2.87
N LEU A 79 4.44 7.55 1.85
CA LEU A 79 3.92 8.82 1.37
C LEU A 79 3.49 8.71 -0.10
N ALA A 80 2.33 9.29 -0.41
CA ALA A 80 1.89 9.53 -1.78
C ALA A 80 1.53 11.01 -1.92
N ASP A 81 2.06 11.69 -2.94
CA ASP A 81 1.86 13.13 -3.14
C ASP A 81 2.15 13.98 -1.89
N ARG A 82 3.20 13.60 -1.15
CA ARG A 82 3.62 14.18 0.15
C ARG A 82 2.62 14.00 1.31
N ARG A 83 1.59 13.17 1.14
CA ARG A 83 0.64 12.79 2.19
C ARG A 83 1.02 11.45 2.79
N VAL A 84 1.00 11.34 4.10
CA VAL A 84 1.20 10.04 4.77
C VAL A 84 -0.01 9.16 4.48
N VAL A 85 0.26 7.98 3.90
CA VAL A 85 -0.75 6.97 3.52
C VAL A 85 -0.57 5.65 4.26
N GLY A 86 0.48 5.52 5.07
CA GLY A 86 0.67 4.38 5.96
C GLY A 86 1.85 4.58 6.90
N VAL A 87 1.81 3.86 8.02
CA VAL A 87 2.83 3.86 9.07
C VAL A 87 3.07 2.42 9.51
N ALA A 88 4.33 2.01 9.63
CA ALA A 88 4.70 0.79 10.33
C ALA A 88 5.85 1.07 11.29
N GLU A 89 5.74 0.55 12.52
CA GLU A 89 6.73 0.74 13.57
C GLU A 89 7.06 -0.59 14.25
N TYR A 90 8.28 -0.72 14.78
CA TYR A 90 8.63 -1.76 15.73
C TYR A 90 9.21 -1.17 17.01
N THR A 91 8.97 -1.85 18.13
CA THR A 91 9.65 -1.63 19.42
C THR A 91 10.28 -2.94 19.88
N MET A 92 11.60 -2.94 20.06
CA MET A 92 12.39 -4.10 20.51
C MET A 92 11.94 -4.53 21.90
N LEU A 93 11.66 -5.82 22.03
CA LEU A 93 11.37 -6.48 23.29
C LEU A 93 12.67 -7.03 23.90
N SER A 94 12.65 -7.33 25.19
CA SER A 94 13.79 -7.96 25.86
C SER A 94 14.15 -9.31 25.23
N VAL A 95 15.43 -9.67 25.34
CA VAL A 95 15.98 -10.91 24.78
C VAL A 95 15.27 -12.11 25.39
N ALA A 96 14.73 -12.99 24.55
CA ALA A 96 14.10 -14.22 25.00
C ALA A 96 15.14 -15.20 25.56
N PRO A 97 14.75 -16.14 26.45
CA PRO A 97 15.63 -17.25 26.84
C PRO A 97 16.07 -18.01 25.58
N GLY A 98 17.37 -17.97 25.27
CA GLY A 98 17.93 -18.47 24.01
C GLY A 98 18.63 -17.43 23.13
N GLY A 99 18.64 -16.15 23.52
CA GLY A 99 19.42 -15.11 22.85
C GLY A 99 18.72 -14.43 21.66
N SER A 100 17.55 -14.93 21.26
CA SER A 100 16.74 -14.33 20.19
C SER A 100 16.15 -12.99 20.62
N VAL A 101 16.29 -11.99 19.75
CA VAL A 101 15.73 -10.65 19.95
C VAL A 101 14.43 -10.54 19.15
N SER A 102 13.34 -10.17 19.81
CA SER A 102 12.06 -9.94 19.15
C SER A 102 11.67 -8.46 19.24
N ALA A 103 10.73 -8.03 18.41
CA ALA A 103 10.14 -6.70 18.51
C ALA A 103 8.62 -6.76 18.32
N ASP A 104 7.90 -5.93 19.07
CA ASP A 104 6.48 -5.73 18.86
C ASP A 104 6.27 -4.78 17.68
N ILE A 105 5.33 -5.09 16.79
CA ILE A 105 5.06 -4.29 15.60
C ILE A 105 3.65 -3.71 15.61
N ALA A 106 3.55 -2.52 15.03
CA ALA A 106 2.26 -1.90 14.78
C ALA A 106 2.19 -1.33 13.36
N LEU A 107 1.03 -1.44 12.74
CA LEU A 107 0.80 -1.07 11.34
C LEU A 107 -0.52 -0.31 11.22
N ALA A 108 -0.52 0.77 10.44
CA ALA A 108 -1.72 1.49 10.05
C ALA A 108 -1.62 1.93 8.59
N VAL A 109 -2.73 1.89 7.87
CA VAL A 109 -2.85 2.36 6.48
C VAL A 109 -3.99 3.37 6.42
N ALA A 110 -3.83 4.42 5.61
CA ALA A 110 -4.86 5.43 5.47
C ALA A 110 -6.16 4.87 4.88
N GLU A 111 -7.29 5.43 5.30
CA GLU A 111 -8.63 5.08 4.81
C GLU A 111 -8.69 5.18 3.27
N GLY A 112 -9.33 4.20 2.62
CA GLY A 112 -9.39 4.12 1.15
C GLY A 112 -8.07 3.77 0.44
N ARG A 113 -6.97 3.54 1.19
CA ARG A 113 -5.67 3.10 0.64
C ARG A 113 -5.35 1.62 0.95
N HIS A 114 -6.32 0.91 1.53
CA HIS A 114 -6.24 -0.53 1.80
C HIS A 114 -6.22 -1.34 0.51
N GLY A 115 -5.72 -2.58 0.57
CA GLY A 115 -5.68 -3.49 -0.59
C GLY A 115 -4.68 -3.13 -1.71
N GLN A 116 -3.96 -2.01 -1.60
CA GLN A 116 -2.95 -1.57 -2.58
C GLN A 116 -1.54 -2.12 -2.29
N GLY A 117 -1.38 -2.88 -1.20
CA GLY A 117 -0.09 -3.48 -0.80
C GLY A 117 0.79 -2.60 0.09
N ILE A 118 0.32 -1.40 0.47
CA ILE A 118 1.06 -0.44 1.33
C ILE A 118 1.53 -1.10 2.64
N GLY A 119 0.62 -1.77 3.34
CA GLY A 119 0.94 -2.41 4.62
C GLY A 119 1.99 -3.52 4.50
N THR A 120 1.86 -4.37 3.48
CA THR A 120 2.83 -5.44 3.21
C THR A 120 4.21 -4.88 2.84
N LEU A 121 4.26 -3.83 2.00
CA LEU A 121 5.52 -3.18 1.64
C LEU A 121 6.18 -2.53 2.86
N LEU A 122 5.42 -1.78 3.66
CA LEU A 122 5.94 -1.19 4.89
C LEU A 122 6.53 -2.25 5.83
N LEU A 123 5.83 -3.37 6.03
CA LEU A 123 6.37 -4.48 6.82
C LEU A 123 7.60 -5.12 6.17
N GLU A 124 7.64 -5.30 4.86
CA GLU A 124 8.81 -5.84 4.16
C GLU A 124 10.06 -4.98 4.38
N HIS A 125 9.92 -3.66 4.29
CA HIS A 125 11.00 -2.71 4.61
C HIS A 125 11.34 -2.72 6.11
N LEU A 126 10.35 -2.86 6.98
CA LEU A 126 10.55 -2.95 8.42
C LEU A 126 11.29 -4.23 8.82
N VAL A 127 10.97 -5.36 8.18
CA VAL A 127 11.67 -6.64 8.30
C VAL A 127 13.14 -6.49 7.91
N HIS A 128 13.43 -5.86 6.77
CA HIS A 128 14.81 -5.61 6.33
C HIS A 128 15.59 -4.78 7.37
N ALA A 129 14.97 -3.72 7.87
CA ALA A 129 15.56 -2.87 8.91
C ALA A 129 15.79 -3.62 10.23
N ALA A 130 14.84 -4.44 10.67
CA ALA A 130 14.91 -5.18 11.91
C ALA A 130 16.01 -6.27 11.87
N ARG A 131 16.14 -6.98 10.75
CA ARG A 131 17.24 -7.92 10.51
C ARG A 131 18.61 -7.25 10.64
N ALA A 132 18.77 -6.07 10.04
CA ALA A 132 20.00 -5.29 10.16
C ALA A 132 20.30 -4.86 11.61
N ALA A 133 19.26 -4.77 12.45
CA ALA A 133 19.38 -4.48 13.88
C ALA A 133 19.52 -5.74 14.77
N GLY A 134 19.65 -6.94 14.18
CA GLY A 134 19.78 -8.20 14.90
C GLY A 134 18.48 -8.76 15.49
N ILE A 135 17.32 -8.25 15.07
CA ILE A 135 16.01 -8.76 15.48
C ILE A 135 15.69 -10.00 14.63
N SER A 136 15.34 -11.10 15.30
CA SER A 136 15.03 -12.40 14.69
C SER A 136 13.53 -12.67 14.54
N GLY A 137 12.67 -11.93 15.24
CA GLY A 137 11.23 -12.15 15.24
C GLY A 137 10.42 -10.88 15.46
N PHE A 138 9.22 -10.85 14.88
CA PHE A 138 8.20 -9.88 15.24
C PHE A 138 7.04 -10.54 15.99
N THR A 139 6.48 -9.82 16.94
CA THR A 139 5.19 -10.14 17.56
C THR A 139 4.20 -9.05 17.23
N ALA A 140 2.94 -9.43 17.06
CA ALA A 140 1.84 -8.48 16.88
C ALA A 140 0.59 -9.02 17.56
N GLU A 141 -0.11 -8.16 18.27
CA GLU A 141 -1.45 -8.44 18.76
C GLU A 141 -2.47 -7.74 17.87
N ALA A 142 -3.52 -8.45 17.51
CA ALA A 142 -4.64 -7.92 16.76
C ALA A 142 -5.93 -8.57 17.23
N LEU A 143 -7.06 -7.94 16.93
CA LEU A 143 -8.36 -8.58 17.06
C LEU A 143 -8.50 -9.68 16.00
N ALA A 144 -9.08 -10.84 16.37
CA ALA A 144 -9.23 -12.00 15.50
C ALA A 144 -10.08 -11.72 14.24
N GLU A 145 -10.98 -10.75 14.33
CA GLU A 145 -11.81 -10.24 13.22
C GLU A 145 -11.07 -9.28 12.27
N ASN A 146 -9.85 -8.85 12.60
CA ASN A 146 -9.02 -8.01 11.74
C ASN A 146 -8.43 -8.83 10.58
N HIS A 147 -9.30 -9.26 9.66
CA HIS A 147 -8.90 -10.11 8.54
C HIS A 147 -7.90 -9.42 7.60
N GLU A 148 -7.87 -8.08 7.57
CA GLU A 148 -6.92 -7.32 6.76
C GLU A 148 -5.48 -7.45 7.29
N VAL A 149 -5.24 -7.26 8.59
CA VAL A 149 -3.89 -7.41 9.14
C VAL A 149 -3.43 -8.88 9.10
N LEU A 150 -4.35 -9.82 9.33
CA LEU A 150 -4.06 -11.26 9.21
C LEU A 150 -3.70 -11.66 7.78
N LYS A 151 -4.34 -11.02 6.79
CA LYS A 151 -3.97 -11.17 5.38
C LYS A 151 -2.60 -10.57 5.11
N VAL A 152 -2.28 -9.39 5.67
CA VAL A 152 -0.93 -8.80 5.53
C VAL A 152 0.15 -9.76 6.01
N PHE A 153 -0.03 -10.40 7.18
CA PHE A 153 0.93 -11.39 7.69
C PHE A 153 1.02 -12.65 6.82
N ALA A 154 -0.11 -13.13 6.29
CA ALA A 154 -0.10 -14.26 5.36
C ALA A 154 0.62 -13.91 4.04
N ASP A 155 0.35 -12.72 3.50
CA ASP A 155 0.88 -12.27 2.23
C ASP A 155 2.37 -11.92 2.32
N LEU A 156 2.91 -11.60 3.50
CA LEU A 156 4.32 -11.25 3.71
C LEU A 156 5.27 -12.37 3.23
N GLY A 157 4.82 -13.63 3.29
CA GLY A 157 5.59 -14.81 2.87
C GLY A 157 6.59 -15.31 3.91
N LEU A 158 6.64 -14.68 5.10
CA LEU A 158 7.41 -15.15 6.23
C LEU A 158 6.65 -16.22 7.02
N ARG A 159 7.39 -17.13 7.64
CA ARG A 159 6.84 -18.11 8.57
C ARG A 159 6.16 -17.38 9.73
N THR A 160 4.85 -17.56 9.83
CA THR A 160 4.02 -16.89 10.83
C THR A 160 3.21 -17.92 11.59
N SER A 161 3.31 -17.91 12.91
CA SER A 161 2.43 -18.66 13.80
C SER A 161 1.35 -17.73 14.36
N ARG A 162 0.19 -18.30 14.68
CA ARG A 162 -0.97 -17.58 15.22
C ARG A 162 -1.48 -18.31 16.44
N HIS A 163 -1.65 -17.59 17.53
CA HIS A 163 -2.28 -18.09 18.73
C HIS A 163 -3.53 -17.26 19.02
N PHE A 164 -4.68 -17.91 19.05
CA PHE A 164 -5.97 -17.27 19.32
C PHE A 164 -6.27 -17.38 20.81
N ASP A 165 -6.62 -16.24 21.41
CA ASP A 165 -7.03 -16.14 22.81
C ASP A 165 -8.30 -15.28 22.87
N GLY A 166 -9.46 -15.95 22.95
CA GLY A 166 -10.76 -15.28 22.88
C GLY A 166 -10.94 -14.47 21.59
N THR A 167 -11.08 -13.15 21.73
CA THR A 167 -11.26 -12.21 20.62
C THR A 167 -9.95 -11.70 20.04
N ASP A 168 -8.82 -12.03 20.66
CA ASP A 168 -7.50 -11.57 20.27
C ASP A 168 -6.72 -12.68 19.58
N VAL A 169 -5.78 -12.27 18.74
CA VAL A 169 -4.85 -13.15 18.06
C VAL A 169 -3.45 -12.58 18.17
N ARG A 170 -2.55 -13.37 18.75
CA ARG A 170 -1.12 -13.07 18.79
C ARG A 170 -0.45 -13.73 17.59
N CYS A 171 0.16 -12.92 16.73
CA CYS A 171 0.95 -13.38 15.60
C CYS A 171 2.44 -13.32 15.95
N THR A 172 3.19 -14.38 15.64
CA THR A 172 4.66 -14.37 15.71
C THR A 172 5.20 -14.61 14.32
N VAL A 173 5.99 -13.66 13.81
CA VAL A 173 6.59 -13.69 12.48
C VAL A 173 8.09 -13.93 12.62
N HIS A 174 8.60 -15.02 12.05
CA HIS A 174 10.02 -15.32 12.03
C HIS A 174 10.70 -14.57 10.89
N LEU A 175 11.79 -13.85 11.20
CA LEU A 175 12.47 -13.00 10.24
C LEU A 175 13.56 -13.72 9.47
N GLU A 176 13.60 -15.05 9.43
CA GLU A 176 14.51 -15.76 8.53
C GLU A 176 14.06 -15.61 7.07
N GLN A 177 15.01 -15.51 6.12
CA GLN A 177 14.69 -15.54 4.70
C GLN A 177 14.69 -17.00 4.23
N ASP A 178 13.55 -17.45 3.73
CA ASP A 178 13.45 -18.71 2.99
C ASP A 178 12.91 -18.47 1.58
N GLU A 179 12.87 -19.53 0.79
CA GLU A 179 12.41 -19.48 -0.61
C GLU A 179 10.96 -18.98 -0.73
N HIS A 180 10.11 -19.24 0.28
CA HIS A 180 8.73 -18.77 0.28
C HIS A 180 8.65 -17.25 0.42
N TYR A 181 9.46 -16.66 1.31
CA TYR A 181 9.54 -15.21 1.45
C TYR A 181 10.02 -14.57 0.16
N LEU A 182 11.12 -15.07 -0.42
CA LEU A 182 11.67 -14.53 -1.67
C LEU A 182 10.66 -14.64 -2.83
N ALA A 183 10.00 -15.78 -2.99
CA ALA A 183 8.98 -15.98 -4.02
C ALA A 183 7.78 -15.03 -3.84
N ALA A 184 7.39 -14.73 -2.59
CA ALA A 184 6.30 -13.81 -2.30
C ALA A 184 6.67 -12.36 -2.67
N VAL A 185 7.89 -11.92 -2.33
CA VAL A 185 8.45 -10.61 -2.72
C VAL A 185 8.48 -10.49 -4.25
N ASP A 186 9.08 -11.46 -4.93
CA ASP A 186 9.18 -11.46 -6.39
C ASP A 186 7.82 -11.43 -7.09
N ARG A 187 6.84 -12.19 -6.56
CA ARG A 187 5.48 -12.19 -7.10
C ARG A 187 4.83 -10.81 -6.97
N ARG A 188 4.99 -10.14 -5.83
CA ARG A 188 4.47 -8.78 -5.63
C ARG A 188 5.15 -7.78 -6.56
N GLY A 189 6.48 -7.85 -6.68
CA GLY A 189 7.26 -7.04 -7.62
C GLY A 189 6.73 -7.14 -9.04
N ARG A 190 6.60 -8.37 -9.56
CA ARG A 190 6.07 -8.60 -10.92
C ARG A 190 4.66 -8.04 -11.13
N ILE A 191 3.76 -8.18 -10.15
CA ILE A 191 2.39 -7.64 -10.25
C ILE A 191 2.45 -6.11 -10.34
N ALA A 192 3.24 -5.47 -9.49
CA ALA A 192 3.39 -4.03 -9.45
C ALA A 192 4.05 -3.48 -10.72
N ASP A 193 5.07 -4.17 -11.25
CA ASP A 193 5.76 -3.81 -12.49
C ASP A 193 4.83 -3.88 -13.71
N VAL A 194 4.06 -4.96 -13.84
CA VAL A 194 3.08 -5.10 -14.93
C VAL A 194 2.00 -4.02 -14.82
N ALA A 195 1.53 -3.74 -13.61
CA ALA A 195 0.52 -2.72 -13.38
C ALA A 195 1.02 -1.31 -13.74
N SER A 196 2.27 -0.97 -13.42
CA SER A 196 2.87 0.34 -13.67
C SER A 196 3.12 0.62 -15.15
N LEU A 197 3.38 -0.42 -15.95
CA LEU A 197 3.56 -0.30 -17.40
C LEU A 197 2.25 -0.29 -18.19
N ARG A 198 1.14 -0.74 -17.59
CA ARG A 198 -0.15 -0.85 -18.28
C ARG A 198 -0.65 0.49 -18.85
N PRO A 199 -0.55 1.65 -18.17
CA PRO A 199 -0.95 2.93 -18.74
C PRO A 199 -0.12 3.33 -19.98
N LEU A 200 1.13 2.87 -20.08
CA LEU A 200 2.00 3.16 -21.22
C LEU A 200 1.75 2.22 -22.41
N LEU A 201 1.56 0.93 -22.14
CA LEU A 201 1.44 -0.09 -23.19
C LEU A 201 -0.01 -0.31 -23.67
N LEU A 202 -0.99 -0.11 -22.79
CA LEU A 202 -2.41 -0.30 -23.07
C LEU A 202 -3.23 0.90 -22.52
N PRO A 203 -2.96 2.14 -22.98
CA PRO A 203 -3.66 3.32 -22.50
C PRO A 203 -5.15 3.24 -22.84
N ARG A 204 -6.01 3.56 -21.86
CA ARG A 204 -7.45 3.74 -22.09
C ARG A 204 -7.77 5.07 -22.76
N SER A 205 -6.89 6.04 -22.59
CA SER A 205 -6.97 7.35 -23.21
C SER A 205 -5.58 7.95 -23.41
N VAL A 206 -5.45 8.81 -24.42
CA VAL A 206 -4.23 9.56 -24.72
C VAL A 206 -4.61 11.02 -24.97
N ALA A 207 -3.89 11.94 -24.32
CA ALA A 207 -3.99 13.36 -24.61
C ALA A 207 -2.69 13.86 -25.24
N VAL A 208 -2.79 14.53 -26.39
CA VAL A 208 -1.63 15.08 -27.11
C VAL A 208 -1.54 16.59 -26.86
N ALA A 209 -0.60 16.98 -26.01
CA ALA A 209 -0.31 18.39 -25.75
C ALA A 209 0.51 19.01 -26.88
N GLY A 210 0.13 20.22 -27.31
CA GLY A 210 0.78 20.90 -28.43
C GLY A 210 0.34 20.41 -29.82
N ALA A 211 -0.71 19.59 -29.90
CA ALA A 211 -1.42 19.39 -31.16
C ALA A 211 -2.01 20.73 -31.61
N GLY A 212 -1.69 21.17 -32.82
CA GLY A 212 -2.09 22.48 -33.34
C GLY A 212 -2.66 22.39 -34.75
N ARG A 213 -3.27 23.49 -35.21
CA ARG A 213 -3.80 23.58 -36.58
C ARG A 213 -2.71 23.74 -37.65
N ARG A 214 -1.48 24.09 -37.26
CA ARG A 214 -0.37 24.26 -38.21
C ARG A 214 -0.04 22.93 -38.90
N PRO A 215 -0.11 22.86 -40.24
CA PRO A 215 0.39 21.71 -41.00
C PRO A 215 1.85 21.42 -40.63
N GLY A 216 2.22 20.14 -40.50
CA GLY A 216 3.58 19.71 -40.17
C GLY A 216 3.98 19.81 -38.69
N SER A 217 3.09 20.25 -37.78
CA SER A 217 3.41 20.24 -36.35
C SER A 217 3.49 18.82 -35.77
N VAL A 218 4.47 18.57 -34.91
CA VAL A 218 4.69 17.26 -34.27
C VAL A 218 3.43 16.76 -33.55
N GLY A 219 2.77 17.62 -32.76
CA GLY A 219 1.56 17.23 -32.05
C GLY A 219 0.40 16.85 -32.98
N ARG A 220 0.27 17.52 -34.13
CA ARG A 220 -0.73 17.15 -35.16
C ARG A 220 -0.40 15.82 -35.82
N ALA A 221 0.89 15.59 -36.13
CA ALA A 221 1.35 14.32 -36.69
C ALA A 221 1.13 13.14 -35.73
N VAL A 222 1.44 13.31 -34.44
CA VAL A 222 1.18 12.29 -33.41
C VAL A 222 -0.31 11.96 -33.32
N LEU A 223 -1.17 12.97 -33.28
CA LEU A 223 -2.62 12.78 -33.24
C LEU A 223 -3.13 12.03 -34.48
N GLY A 224 -2.64 12.40 -35.66
CA GLY A 224 -2.95 11.73 -36.92
C GLY A 224 -2.51 10.28 -36.93
N ASN A 225 -1.28 9.99 -36.50
CA ASN A 225 -0.72 8.64 -36.42
C ASN A 225 -1.49 7.74 -35.44
N MET A 226 -1.92 8.27 -34.28
CA MET A 226 -2.72 7.49 -33.33
C MET A 226 -4.07 7.10 -33.94
N ARG A 227 -4.72 8.02 -34.68
CA ARG A 227 -6.01 7.76 -35.31
C ARG A 227 -5.89 6.82 -36.51
N SER A 228 -4.92 7.04 -37.40
CA SER A 228 -4.68 6.17 -38.56
C SER A 228 -4.12 4.80 -38.19
N GLY A 229 -3.36 4.73 -37.09
CA GLY A 229 -2.83 3.50 -36.50
C GLY A 229 -3.86 2.68 -35.72
N GLY A 230 -5.13 3.13 -35.65
CA GLY A 230 -6.22 2.35 -35.07
C GLY A 230 -6.30 2.37 -33.54
N PHE A 231 -5.80 3.41 -32.88
CA PHE A 231 -6.01 3.57 -31.43
C PHE A 231 -7.50 3.62 -31.09
N THR A 232 -7.95 2.70 -30.23
CA THR A 232 -9.37 2.51 -29.89
C THR A 232 -9.79 3.18 -28.57
N GLY A 233 -8.83 3.73 -27.82
CA GLY A 233 -9.10 4.48 -26.59
C GLY A 233 -9.56 5.91 -26.85
N ALA A 234 -9.89 6.64 -25.77
CA ALA A 234 -10.29 8.03 -25.89
C ALA A 234 -9.08 8.91 -26.25
N LEU A 235 -9.16 9.64 -27.36
CA LEU A 235 -8.10 10.54 -27.82
C LEU A 235 -8.52 11.99 -27.57
N TYR A 236 -7.59 12.81 -27.09
CA TYR A 236 -7.80 14.24 -26.81
C TYR A 236 -6.62 15.07 -27.30
N ALA A 237 -6.88 16.33 -27.67
CA ALA A 237 -5.84 17.33 -27.92
C ALA A 237 -5.83 18.36 -26.79
N VAL A 238 -4.66 18.91 -26.46
CA VAL A 238 -4.54 20.06 -25.55
C VAL A 238 -4.00 21.26 -26.33
N ASN A 239 -4.88 22.25 -26.52
CA ASN A 239 -4.63 23.49 -27.26
C ASN A 239 -5.55 24.64 -26.77
N PRO A 240 -5.02 25.74 -26.24
CA PRO A 240 -5.80 26.91 -25.78
C PRO A 240 -6.66 27.60 -26.86
N HIS A 241 -6.36 27.39 -28.14
CA HIS A 241 -6.90 28.15 -29.26
C HIS A 241 -7.72 27.30 -30.24
N ALA A 242 -8.07 26.06 -29.87
CA ALA A 242 -8.87 25.18 -30.71
C ALA A 242 -9.83 24.33 -29.86
N GLN A 243 -11.02 24.09 -30.39
CA GLN A 243 -12.00 23.17 -29.79
C GLN A 243 -11.95 21.78 -30.42
N VAL A 244 -11.43 21.66 -31.64
CA VAL A 244 -11.26 20.38 -32.35
C VAL A 244 -9.98 20.44 -33.21
N ILE A 245 -9.20 19.36 -33.21
CA ILE A 245 -8.01 19.19 -34.08
C ILE A 245 -8.07 17.77 -34.66
N GLU A 246 -7.95 17.62 -35.99
CA GLU A 246 -8.02 16.31 -36.68
C GLU A 246 -9.26 15.46 -36.28
N GLY A 247 -10.40 16.11 -36.05
CA GLY A 247 -11.64 15.46 -35.62
C GLY A 247 -11.64 14.98 -34.17
N VAL A 248 -10.62 15.34 -33.38
CA VAL A 248 -10.48 15.01 -31.95
C VAL A 248 -10.82 16.23 -31.10
N PRO A 249 -11.59 16.08 -29.99
CA PRO A 249 -11.86 17.18 -29.06
C PRO A 249 -10.57 17.79 -28.50
N ALA A 250 -10.51 19.12 -28.49
CA ALA A 250 -9.38 19.89 -27.98
C ALA A 250 -9.78 20.70 -26.74
N PHE A 251 -8.95 20.63 -25.71
CA PHE A 251 -9.15 21.30 -24.42
C PHE A 251 -8.07 22.35 -24.18
N PRO A 252 -8.36 23.46 -23.49
CA PRO A 252 -7.39 24.55 -23.32
C PRO A 252 -6.15 24.14 -22.53
N SER A 253 -6.32 23.29 -21.52
CA SER A 253 -5.25 22.76 -20.69
C SER A 253 -5.48 21.28 -20.34
N VAL A 254 -4.46 20.64 -19.75
CA VAL A 254 -4.58 19.27 -19.22
C VAL A 254 -5.62 19.20 -18.09
N ALA A 255 -5.78 20.28 -17.32
CA ALA A 255 -6.75 20.33 -16.22
C ALA A 255 -8.21 20.35 -16.71
N ASP A 256 -8.44 20.77 -17.95
CA ASP A 256 -9.77 20.81 -18.56
C ASP A 256 -10.17 19.46 -19.19
N LEU A 257 -9.26 18.47 -19.22
CA LEU A 257 -9.56 17.15 -19.77
C LEU A 257 -10.61 16.43 -18.92
N PRO A 258 -11.48 15.60 -19.53
CA PRO A 258 -12.44 14.80 -18.78
C PRO A 258 -11.72 13.92 -17.75
N SER A 259 -12.07 14.06 -16.48
CA SER A 259 -11.45 13.25 -15.43
C SER A 259 -11.81 11.77 -15.63
N TYR A 260 -10.86 10.96 -16.04
CA TYR A 260 -11.01 9.51 -15.98
C TYR A 260 -10.70 9.08 -14.54
N ARG A 261 -11.71 8.74 -13.74
CA ARG A 261 -11.45 8.04 -12.48
C ARG A 261 -10.81 6.70 -12.86
N ILE A 262 -9.58 6.48 -12.40
CA ILE A 262 -9.03 5.14 -12.31
C ILE A 262 -9.96 4.41 -11.35
N SER A 263 -10.94 3.68 -11.89
CA SER A 263 -11.69 2.71 -11.09
C SER A 263 -10.64 1.77 -10.53
N SER A 264 -10.49 1.75 -9.20
CA SER A 264 -9.58 0.88 -8.48
C SER A 264 -9.78 -0.54 -9.00
N TYR A 265 -8.90 -0.99 -9.88
CA TYR A 265 -8.90 -2.35 -10.36
C TYR A 265 -8.49 -3.20 -9.17
N SER A 266 -9.45 -3.85 -8.52
CA SER A 266 -9.17 -4.88 -7.53
C SER A 266 -8.92 -6.19 -8.27
N PRO A 267 -7.67 -6.69 -8.37
CA PRO A 267 -7.42 -8.02 -8.91
C PRO A 267 -8.01 -9.15 -8.04
N TYR A 268 -8.62 -8.81 -6.89
CA TYR A 268 -9.20 -9.75 -5.93
C TYR A 268 -10.73 -9.88 -5.98
N ARG A 269 -11.39 -9.47 -7.07
CA ARG A 269 -12.81 -9.80 -7.27
C ARG A 269 -12.93 -11.31 -7.43
N ARG A 270 -13.24 -12.01 -6.34
CA ARG A 270 -13.49 -13.47 -6.34
C ARG A 270 -14.59 -13.79 -7.38
N PRO A 271 -14.44 -14.82 -8.22
CA PRO A 271 -15.59 -15.35 -8.93
C PRO A 271 -16.65 -15.82 -7.91
N PRO A 272 -17.95 -15.65 -8.18
CA PRO A 272 -18.99 -16.24 -7.33
C PRO A 272 -18.79 -17.76 -7.32
N TRP A 273 -18.66 -18.33 -6.13
CA TRP A 273 -18.60 -19.77 -5.96
C TRP A 273 -19.83 -20.42 -6.62
N PRO A 274 -19.70 -21.52 -7.38
CA PRO A 274 -20.85 -22.30 -7.77
C PRO A 274 -21.46 -22.88 -6.50
N THR A 275 -22.69 -22.46 -6.18
CA THR A 275 -23.53 -23.12 -5.20
C THR A 275 -23.89 -24.50 -5.74
N SER A 276 -23.22 -25.55 -5.26
CA SER A 276 -23.73 -26.91 -5.40
C SER A 276 -24.78 -27.18 -4.30
N PRO A 277 -25.94 -27.76 -4.65
CA PRO A 277 -27.02 -27.98 -3.71
C PRO A 277 -26.77 -29.25 -2.89
N GLY A 278 -27.04 -29.19 -1.59
CA GLY A 278 -27.27 -30.37 -0.75
C GLY A 278 -26.14 -30.75 0.20
N SER A 279 -26.26 -30.29 1.44
CA SER A 279 -26.25 -31.19 2.61
C SER A 279 -26.49 -30.37 3.87
N ALA A 280 -27.62 -30.66 4.50
CA ALA A 280 -28.01 -30.12 5.79
C ALA A 280 -27.05 -30.61 6.88
N VAL A 281 -26.47 -29.69 7.64
CA VAL A 281 -25.96 -30.01 8.98
C VAL A 281 -26.51 -28.99 9.96
N ARG A 282 -27.15 -29.55 10.98
CA ARG A 282 -27.98 -28.93 12.01
C ARG A 282 -27.25 -27.82 12.76
N ARG A 283 -27.92 -26.66 12.90
CA ARG A 283 -27.70 -25.74 14.01
C ARG A 283 -28.17 -26.42 15.30
N VAL A 284 -27.27 -26.59 16.26
CA VAL A 284 -27.61 -26.86 17.66
C VAL A 284 -27.11 -25.66 18.47
N CYS A 285 -28.06 -25.00 19.14
CA CYS A 285 -27.83 -24.00 20.18
C CYS A 285 -26.96 -24.57 21.30
N GLY A 286 -26.00 -23.77 21.77
CA GLY A 286 -25.27 -24.00 23.02
C GLY A 286 -25.19 -22.70 23.82
N ARG A 287 -26.09 -22.58 24.78
CA ARG A 287 -26.22 -21.51 25.77
C ARG A 287 -25.29 -21.83 26.93
N TRP A 288 -24.42 -20.93 27.38
CA TRP A 288 -23.81 -21.03 28.71
C TRP A 288 -23.68 -19.65 29.37
N SER A 289 -24.39 -19.55 30.49
CA SER A 289 -24.19 -18.58 31.57
C SER A 289 -23.08 -19.11 32.48
N PHE A 290 -22.13 -18.26 32.86
CA PHE A 290 -21.76 -17.89 34.24
C PHE A 290 -20.91 -16.63 34.18
#